data_AF-A0A127SBL6-F1
#
_entry.id   AF-A0A127SBL6-F1
#
_cell.length_a   1.000
_cell.length_b   1.000
_cell.length_c   1.000
_cell.angle_alpha   90.00
_cell.angle_beta   90.00
_cell.angle_gamma   90.00
#
_symmetry.space_group_name_H-M   'P 1'
#
loop_
_entity.id
_entity.type
_entity.pdbx_description
1 polymer ?
#
loop_
_entity_poly.entity_id
_entity_poly.type
_entity_poly.pdbx_seq_one_letter_code
_entity_poly.pdbx_strand_id
1 'polypeptide(L)'
;DSAVEQPRWEKFFDQFEAKGTVVISDERSGSVADMVFNNERAKKRFSPASTFKIPHALFALDAGVIDDEFDTIKWDGAKRAYPAWNRDQNLRSSIRHSVVWVYQRFADAIGEDKEREYLEKIQYGNQDPTGENPFWVEGNLRISAH
;
A
#
# COMPACT_ATOMS: atom_id res chain seq x y z
N ASP A 1 21.52 1.21 12.46
CA ASP A 1 20.59 2.12 11.79
C ASP A 1 21.43 3.18 11.10
N SER A 2 21.47 3.15 9.76
CA SER A 2 22.40 3.94 8.95
C SER A 2 21.84 5.29 8.52
N ALA A 3 20.55 5.57 8.74
CA ALA A 3 19.89 6.75 8.19
C ALA A 3 20.48 8.08 8.69
N VAL A 4 20.59 9.05 7.78
CA VAL A 4 21.07 10.41 8.02
C VAL A 4 19.88 11.35 8.16
N GLU A 5 19.68 11.88 9.37
CA GLU A 5 18.61 12.82 9.68
C GLU A 5 18.76 14.13 8.87
N GLN A 6 17.63 14.68 8.39
CA GLN A 6 17.51 15.88 7.57
C GLN A 6 16.60 16.91 8.26
N PRO A 7 17.04 17.56 9.35
CA PRO A 7 16.19 18.47 10.13
C PRO A 7 15.61 19.63 9.31
N ARG A 8 16.33 20.06 8.27
CA ARG A 8 15.91 21.14 7.36
C ARG A 8 14.60 20.86 6.60
N TRP A 9 14.10 19.62 6.61
CA TRP A 9 12.83 19.26 5.99
C TRP A 9 11.62 19.55 6.89
N GLU A 10 11.82 19.80 8.17
CA GLU A 10 10.77 20.15 9.14
C GLU A 10 9.88 21.29 8.65
N LYS A 11 10.49 22.34 8.09
CA LYS A 11 9.78 23.52 7.56
C LYS A 11 8.68 23.18 6.54
N PHE A 12 8.81 22.08 5.79
CA PHE A 12 7.81 21.68 4.80
C PHE A 12 6.57 21.06 5.44
N PHE A 13 6.70 20.52 6.65
CA PHE A 13 5.59 20.00 7.45
C PHE A 13 4.96 21.09 8.30
N ASP A 14 5.77 21.93 8.95
CA ASP A 14 5.31 23.04 9.78
C ASP A 14 4.46 24.05 8.99
N GLN A 15 4.80 24.31 7.73
CA GLN A 15 4.04 25.17 6.84
C GLN A 15 2.55 24.78 6.74
N PHE A 16 2.22 23.50 6.95
CA PHE A 16 0.87 22.96 6.85
C PHE A 16 0.35 22.41 8.18
N GLU A 17 1.00 22.75 9.31
CA GLU A 17 0.67 22.22 10.65
C GLU A 17 0.62 20.68 10.68
N ALA A 18 1.41 20.03 9.82
CA ALA A 18 1.40 18.59 9.65
C ALA A 18 2.48 17.92 10.50
N LYS A 19 2.19 16.71 11.00
CA LYS A 19 3.20 15.84 11.62
C LYS A 19 3.48 14.67 10.69
N GLY A 20 4.71 14.55 10.21
CA GLY A 20 5.08 13.52 9.23
C GLY A 20 6.55 13.11 9.28
N THR A 21 6.92 12.29 8.30
CA THR A 21 8.26 11.79 8.05
C THR A 21 8.43 11.63 6.55
N VAL A 22 9.66 11.76 6.06
CA VAL A 22 10.05 11.44 4.69
C VAL A 22 11.33 10.63 4.77
N VAL A 23 11.38 9.52 4.05
CA VAL A 23 12.58 8.71 3.83
C VAL A 23 12.90 8.76 2.35
N ILE A 24 14.16 9.02 2.00
CA ILE A 24 14.67 9.02 0.63
C ILE A 24 15.89 8.12 0.59
N SER A 25 15.79 7.04 -0.20
CA SER A 25 16.92 6.19 -0.52
C SER A 25 17.45 6.54 -1.92
N ASP A 26 18.75 6.80 -2.02
CA ASP A 26 19.43 7.11 -3.30
C ASP A 26 20.27 5.92 -3.75
N GLU A 27 19.68 5.09 -4.61
CA GLU A 27 20.28 3.84 -5.09
C GLU A 27 21.28 4.04 -6.25
N ARG A 28 21.58 5.28 -6.67
CA ARG A 28 22.41 5.53 -7.87
C ARG A 28 23.91 5.31 -7.64
N SER A 29 24.39 5.58 -6.43
CA SER A 29 25.84 5.67 -6.13
C SER A 29 26.39 4.50 -5.32
N GLY A 30 25.61 3.45 -5.10
CA GLY A 30 25.93 2.40 -4.13
C GLY A 30 25.70 2.87 -2.70
N SER A 31 25.14 1.98 -1.87
CA SER A 31 24.64 2.16 -0.49
C SER A 31 25.09 3.44 0.21
N VAL A 32 24.41 4.55 -0.11
CA VAL A 32 24.41 5.74 0.75
C VAL A 32 23.34 5.48 1.80
N ALA A 33 23.63 5.87 3.03
CA ALA A 33 22.64 5.91 4.09
C ALA A 33 21.37 6.65 3.65
N ASP A 34 20.19 6.10 3.98
CA ASP A 34 18.91 6.76 3.72
C ASP A 34 18.87 8.16 4.34
N MET A 35 18.34 9.13 3.60
CA MET A 35 18.08 10.45 4.14
C MET A 35 16.68 10.46 4.76
N VAL A 36 16.57 10.82 6.03
CA VAL A 36 15.30 10.74 6.78
C VAL A 36 14.96 12.05 7.48
N PHE A 37 13.69 12.42 7.51
CA PHE A 37 13.16 13.40 8.46
C PHE A 37 12.24 12.69 9.45
N ASN A 38 12.45 12.89 10.75
CA ASN A 38 11.74 12.24 11.85
C ASN A 38 11.89 10.72 11.83
N ASN A 39 13.12 10.23 12.06
CA ASN A 39 13.44 8.80 12.01
C ASN A 39 12.61 7.95 13.00
N GLU A 40 12.26 8.50 14.15
CA GLU A 40 11.37 7.84 15.12
C GLU A 40 9.99 7.53 14.51
N ARG A 41 9.41 8.48 13.76
CA ARG A 41 8.17 8.23 13.03
C ARG A 41 8.38 7.32 11.82
N ALA A 42 9.52 7.40 11.12
CA ALA A 42 9.84 6.54 9.98
C ALA A 42 9.77 5.06 10.33
N LYS A 43 10.19 4.69 11.55
CA LYS A 43 10.14 3.33 12.10
C LYS A 43 8.78 2.91 12.64
N LYS A 44 7.88 3.86 12.88
CA LYS A 44 6.54 3.56 13.38
C LYS A 44 5.70 2.98 12.25
N ARG A 45 5.09 1.83 12.50
CA ARG A 45 4.19 1.19 11.53
C ARG A 45 2.80 1.81 11.55
N PHE A 46 2.22 2.00 10.37
CA PHE A 46 0.85 2.50 10.15
C PHE A 46 0.10 1.57 9.19
N SER A 47 -1.22 1.73 9.12
CA SER A 47 -2.03 1.06 8.08
C SER A 47 -1.51 1.50 6.70
N PRO A 48 -1.18 0.57 5.78
CA PRO A 48 -0.70 0.94 4.45
C PRO A 48 -1.81 1.62 3.63
N ALA A 49 -3.08 1.37 3.96
CA ALA A 49 -4.22 1.83 3.20
C ALA A 49 -4.01 1.55 1.70
N SER A 50 -4.17 2.56 0.85
CA SER A 50 -4.09 2.36 -0.59
C SER A 50 -2.70 2.09 -1.16
N THR A 51 -1.61 2.24 -0.38
CA THR A 51 -0.27 1.84 -0.85
C THR A 51 -0.15 0.32 -0.99
N PHE A 52 -0.97 -0.45 -0.26
CA PHE A 52 -1.03 -1.91 -0.35
C PHE A 52 -1.52 -2.43 -1.72
N LYS A 53 -2.13 -1.57 -2.55
CA LYS A 53 -2.53 -1.94 -3.92
C LYS A 53 -1.35 -2.40 -4.78
N ILE A 54 -0.12 -1.96 -4.47
CA ILE A 54 1.09 -2.36 -5.18
C ILE A 54 1.36 -3.86 -4.99
N PRO A 55 1.63 -4.38 -3.77
CA PRO A 55 1.82 -5.81 -3.59
C PRO A 55 0.55 -6.61 -3.89
N HIS A 56 -0.63 -6.12 -3.55
CA HIS A 56 -1.88 -6.85 -3.74
C HIS A 56 -2.22 -7.08 -5.23
N ALA A 57 -1.84 -6.16 -6.13
CA ALA A 57 -1.94 -6.41 -7.58
C ALA A 57 -0.99 -7.54 -8.02
N LEU A 58 0.22 -7.61 -7.46
CA LEU A 58 1.16 -8.72 -7.73
C LEU A 58 0.62 -10.05 -7.21
N PHE A 59 -0.03 -10.06 -6.04
CA PHE A 59 -0.64 -11.26 -5.47
C PHE A 59 -1.80 -11.76 -6.33
N ALA A 60 -2.65 -10.86 -6.83
CA ALA A 60 -3.74 -11.22 -7.73
C ALA A 60 -3.24 -11.83 -9.05
N LEU A 61 -2.16 -11.28 -9.62
CA LEU A 61 -1.52 -11.83 -10.83
C LEU A 61 -0.90 -13.21 -10.56
N ASP A 62 -0.10 -13.34 -9.48
CA ASP A 62 0.56 -14.61 -9.14
C ASP A 62 -0.44 -15.72 -8.77
N ALA A 63 -1.55 -15.35 -8.14
CA ALA A 63 -2.62 -16.26 -7.80
C ALA A 63 -3.53 -16.64 -8.98
N GLY A 64 -3.37 -16.00 -10.14
CA GLY A 64 -4.24 -16.21 -11.32
C GLY A 64 -5.67 -15.69 -11.12
N VAL A 65 -5.87 -14.70 -10.23
CA VAL A 65 -7.17 -14.03 -10.05
C VAL A 65 -7.46 -13.08 -11.22
N ILE A 66 -6.40 -12.57 -11.84
CA ILE A 66 -6.43 -11.74 -13.04
C ILE A 66 -5.23 -12.12 -13.92
N ASP A 67 -5.40 -12.17 -15.24
CA ASP A 67 -4.36 -12.62 -16.15
C ASP A 67 -3.34 -11.50 -16.42
N ASP A 68 -3.80 -10.28 -16.67
CA ASP A 68 -2.96 -9.13 -16.97
C ASP A 68 -3.62 -7.77 -16.65
N GLU A 69 -2.98 -6.65 -17.03
CA GLU A 69 -3.51 -5.32 -16.77
C GLU A 69 -4.67 -4.86 -17.67
N PHE A 70 -5.01 -5.63 -18.70
CA PHE A 70 -6.08 -5.36 -19.66
C PHE A 70 -7.39 -6.06 -19.30
N ASP A 71 -7.31 -7.10 -18.47
CA ASP A 71 -8.47 -7.81 -17.96
C ASP A 71 -9.51 -6.89 -17.32
N THR A 72 -10.76 -7.13 -17.68
CA THR A 72 -11.89 -6.31 -17.25
C THR A 72 -12.53 -6.88 -15.98
N ILE A 73 -12.43 -6.10 -14.91
CA ILE A 73 -13.05 -6.34 -13.61
C ILE A 73 -14.42 -5.66 -13.61
N LYS A 74 -15.47 -6.46 -13.73
CA LYS A 74 -16.86 -5.98 -13.92
C LYS A 74 -17.41 -5.25 -12.72
N TRP A 75 -17.99 -4.08 -12.93
CA TRP A 75 -18.70 -3.36 -11.88
C TRP A 75 -20.00 -4.08 -11.51
N ASP A 76 -20.33 -4.10 -10.22
CA ASP A 76 -21.56 -4.71 -9.68
C ASP A 76 -22.81 -3.83 -9.83
N GLY A 77 -22.69 -2.64 -10.42
CA GLY A 77 -23.79 -1.68 -10.53
C GLY A 77 -24.07 -0.91 -9.23
N ALA A 78 -23.39 -1.22 -8.12
CA ALA A 78 -23.59 -0.50 -6.87
C ALA A 78 -22.92 0.88 -6.92
N LYS A 79 -23.73 1.93 -6.79
CA LYS A 79 -23.27 3.32 -6.81
C LYS A 79 -22.53 3.64 -5.51
N ARG A 80 -21.26 4.01 -5.65
CA ARG A 80 -20.34 4.43 -4.59
C ARG A 80 -20.05 5.92 -4.67
N ALA A 81 -19.49 6.48 -3.60
CA ALA A 81 -19.28 7.92 -3.45
C ALA A 81 -18.38 8.54 -4.54
N TYR A 82 -17.39 7.79 -5.02
CA TYR A 82 -16.47 8.27 -6.05
C TYR A 82 -16.97 7.88 -7.45
N PRO A 83 -17.26 8.83 -8.36
CA PRO A 83 -17.75 8.53 -9.69
C PRO A 83 -16.83 7.58 -10.49
N ALA A 84 -15.52 7.71 -10.32
CA ALA A 84 -14.53 6.86 -10.99
C ALA A 84 -14.61 5.37 -10.59
N TRP A 85 -15.26 5.05 -9.46
CA TRP A 85 -15.45 3.68 -8.97
C TRP A 85 -16.67 2.99 -9.59
N ASN A 86 -17.58 3.75 -10.20
CA ASN A 86 -18.89 3.27 -10.68
C ASN A 86 -18.85 2.88 -12.15
N ARG A 87 -17.90 2.02 -12.50
CA ARG A 87 -17.66 1.50 -13.85
C ARG A 87 -16.73 0.30 -13.78
N ASP A 88 -16.73 -0.50 -14.83
CA ASP A 88 -15.74 -1.55 -15.06
C ASP A 88 -14.32 -1.00 -14.90
N GLN A 89 -13.43 -1.82 -14.36
CA GLN A 89 -12.05 -1.45 -14.10
C GLN A 89 -11.09 -2.44 -14.75
N ASN A 90 -9.83 -2.08 -14.82
CA ASN A 90 -8.70 -2.98 -14.99
C ASN A 90 -7.60 -2.58 -13.98
N LEU A 91 -6.43 -3.24 -13.98
CA LEU A 91 -5.37 -2.89 -13.02
C LEU A 91 -4.93 -1.43 -13.15
N ARG A 92 -4.81 -0.92 -14.38
CA ARG A 92 -4.41 0.46 -14.64
C ARG A 92 -5.39 1.47 -14.04
N SER A 93 -6.69 1.29 -14.27
CA SER A 93 -7.71 2.21 -13.76
C SER A 93 -7.94 2.05 -12.26
N SER A 94 -7.86 0.83 -11.74
CA SER A 94 -8.09 0.53 -10.32
C SER A 94 -7.01 1.12 -9.42
N ILE A 95 -5.72 1.03 -9.83
CA ILE A 95 -4.60 1.68 -9.14
C ILE A 95 -4.75 3.20 -9.23
N ARG A 96 -4.93 3.73 -10.44
CA ARG A 96 -5.00 5.19 -10.69
C ARG A 96 -6.10 5.88 -9.89
N HIS A 97 -7.26 5.24 -9.77
CA HIS A 97 -8.41 5.79 -9.07
C HIS A 97 -8.59 5.24 -7.65
N SER A 98 -7.60 4.49 -7.17
CA SER A 98 -7.58 3.86 -5.85
C SER A 98 -8.89 3.11 -5.52
N VAL A 99 -9.39 2.33 -6.48
CA VAL A 99 -10.71 1.69 -6.43
C VAL A 99 -10.70 0.54 -5.43
N VAL A 100 -11.13 0.78 -4.20
CA VAL A 100 -11.02 -0.18 -3.09
C VAL A 100 -11.75 -1.50 -3.35
N TRP A 101 -12.95 -1.44 -3.95
CA TRP A 101 -13.76 -2.64 -4.16
C TRP A 101 -13.11 -3.68 -5.10
N VAL A 102 -12.21 -3.26 -5.99
CA VAL A 102 -11.45 -4.19 -6.84
C VAL A 102 -10.54 -5.06 -5.98
N TYR A 103 -9.83 -4.44 -5.03
CA TYR A 103 -8.88 -5.14 -4.17
C TYR A 103 -9.56 -5.93 -3.06
N GLN A 104 -10.78 -5.55 -2.65
CA GLN A 104 -11.61 -6.42 -1.80
C GLN A 104 -11.92 -7.74 -2.50
N ARG A 105 -12.28 -7.71 -3.80
CA ARG A 105 -12.51 -8.93 -4.57
C ARG A 105 -11.25 -9.76 -4.76
N PHE A 106 -10.08 -9.13 -4.90
CA PHE A 106 -8.82 -9.84 -4.94
C PHE A 106 -8.55 -10.57 -3.61
N ALA A 107 -8.69 -9.89 -2.47
CA ALA A 107 -8.56 -10.53 -1.16
C ALA A 107 -9.55 -11.69 -0.96
N ASP A 108 -10.82 -11.51 -1.37
CA ASP A 108 -11.84 -12.55 -1.29
C ASP A 108 -11.46 -13.78 -2.14
N ALA A 109 -10.87 -13.58 -3.32
CA ALA A 109 -10.46 -14.65 -4.23
C ALA A 109 -9.15 -15.33 -3.81
N ILE A 110 -8.21 -14.58 -3.24
CA ILE A 110 -6.91 -15.09 -2.75
C ILE A 110 -7.10 -15.87 -1.45
N GLY A 111 -7.93 -15.35 -0.53
CA GLY A 111 -8.16 -15.92 0.80
C GLY A 111 -7.05 -15.61 1.81
N GLU A 112 -7.42 -15.56 3.09
CA GLU A 112 -6.52 -15.10 4.18
C GLU A 112 -5.22 -15.90 4.28
N ASP A 113 -5.28 -17.24 4.18
CA ASP A 113 -4.09 -18.09 4.31
C ASP A 113 -3.05 -17.76 3.24
N LYS A 114 -3.49 -17.57 1.99
CA LYS A 114 -2.59 -17.25 0.88
C LYS A 114 -2.13 -15.79 0.91
N GLU A 115 -2.97 -14.87 1.37
CA GLU A 115 -2.55 -13.48 1.68
C GLU A 115 -1.41 -13.48 2.71
N ARG A 116 -1.53 -14.28 3.78
CA ARG A 116 -0.49 -14.43 4.80
C ARG A 116 0.79 -14.98 4.21
N GLU A 117 0.72 -16.06 3.43
CA GLU A 117 1.88 -16.64 2.73
C GLU A 117 2.60 -15.60 1.86
N TYR A 118 1.84 -14.79 1.10
CA TYR A 118 2.41 -13.75 0.27
C TYR A 118 3.09 -12.64 1.08
N LEU A 119 2.42 -12.15 2.13
CA LEU A 119 2.95 -11.12 3.03
C LEU A 119 4.25 -11.58 3.69
N GLU A 120 4.28 -12.83 4.17
CA GLU A 120 5.47 -13.45 4.77
C GLU A 120 6.61 -13.58 3.76
N LYS A 121 6.31 -14.04 2.53
CA LYS A 121 7.29 -14.23 1.45
C LYS A 121 8.03 -12.95 1.07
N ILE A 122 7.35 -11.80 1.10
CA ILE A 122 7.95 -10.49 0.79
C ILE A 122 8.31 -9.68 2.05
N GLN A 123 8.12 -10.27 3.24
CA GLN A 123 8.38 -9.65 4.54
C GLN A 123 7.68 -8.30 4.74
N TYR A 124 6.41 -8.17 4.29
CA TYR A 124 5.69 -6.90 4.28
C TYR A 124 5.20 -6.49 5.68
N GLY A 125 5.93 -5.60 6.34
CA GLY A 125 5.49 -5.00 7.61
C GLY A 125 5.33 -6.04 8.74
N ASN A 126 4.16 -6.08 9.38
CA ASN A 126 3.81 -7.07 10.40
C ASN A 126 3.15 -8.34 9.83
N GLN A 127 2.94 -8.43 8.52
CA GLN A 127 2.49 -9.65 7.83
C GLN A 127 1.16 -10.22 8.35
N ASP A 128 0.26 -9.32 8.79
CA ASP A 128 -1.00 -9.70 9.42
C ASP A 128 -2.21 -9.29 8.57
N PRO A 129 -2.80 -10.21 7.78
CA PRO A 129 -3.99 -9.95 6.97
C PRO A 129 -5.31 -10.07 7.74
N THR A 130 -5.30 -10.06 9.08
CA THR A 130 -6.51 -10.22 9.90
C THR A 130 -7.15 -8.89 10.31
N GLY A 131 -8.29 -8.96 11.00
CA GLY A 131 -8.97 -7.83 11.61
C GLY A 131 -10.20 -7.40 10.81
N GLU A 132 -10.55 -6.12 10.92
CA GLU A 132 -11.67 -5.55 10.16
C GLU A 132 -11.37 -5.48 8.67
N ASN A 133 -12.39 -5.74 7.85
CA ASN A 133 -12.25 -5.70 6.40
C ASN A 133 -12.44 -4.27 5.85
N PRO A 134 -11.60 -3.84 4.89
CA PRO A 134 -10.45 -4.57 4.37
C PRO A 134 -9.23 -4.49 5.31
N PHE A 135 -8.51 -5.60 5.47
CA PHE A 135 -7.44 -5.75 6.48
C PHE A 135 -6.29 -4.74 6.36
N TRP A 136 -6.07 -4.20 5.15
CA TRP A 136 -5.04 -3.20 4.86
C TRP A 136 -5.49 -1.76 5.09
N VAL A 137 -6.77 -1.51 5.40
CA VAL A 137 -7.29 -0.18 5.77
C VAL A 137 -7.65 -0.16 7.25
N GLU A 138 -8.61 -0.99 7.65
CA GLU A 138 -9.20 -0.99 9.00
C GLU A 138 -8.66 -2.12 9.88
N GLY A 139 -8.12 -3.19 9.28
CA GLY A 139 -7.61 -4.35 10.01
C GLY A 139 -6.22 -4.16 10.60
N ASN A 140 -5.50 -5.26 10.73
CA ASN A 140 -4.27 -5.35 11.53
C ASN A 140 -2.98 -5.13 10.75
N LEU A 141 -3.02 -5.05 9.41
CA LEU A 141 -1.81 -4.91 8.61
C LEU A 141 -1.14 -3.55 8.86
N ARG A 142 0.14 -3.55 9.19
CA ARG A 142 0.93 -2.34 9.49
C ARG A 142 2.32 -2.41 8.86
N ILE A 143 2.76 -1.33 8.23
CA ILE A 143 4.11 -1.17 7.67
C ILE A 143 4.69 0.22 8.00
N SER A 144 6.02 0.30 8.12
CA SER A 144 6.79 1.53 8.36
C SER A 144 7.22 2.19 7.05
N ALA A 145 7.79 3.40 7.12
CA ALA A 145 8.43 4.03 5.97
C ALA A 145 9.83 3.44 5.69
N HIS A 146 10.48 2.90 6.74
CA HIS A 146 11.61 1.96 6.67
C HIS A 146 11.16 0.53 6.43
#